data_AF-A0A9D0LKG8-F1
#
_entry.id   AF-A0A9D0LKG8-F1
#
_cell.length_a   1.000
_cell.length_b   1.000
_cell.length_c   1.000
_cell.angle_alpha   90.00
_cell.angle_beta   90.00
_cell.angle_gamma   90.00
#
_symmetry.space_group_name_H-M   'P 1'
#
loop_
_entity.id
_entity.type
_entity.pdbx_description
1 polymer ?
#
loop_
_entity_poly.entity_id
_entity_poly.type
_entity_poly.pdbx_seq_one_letter_code
_entity_poly.pdbx_strand_id
1 'polypeptide(L)'
;MATLTKRPIQVRLEERQEQALRRLASEEGVSLSELIRRGVDLLLSQVLAEEDPAWRIIGLGNSGVGDLGINHDKYLSEETSRMTP
;
A
#
# COMPACT_ATOMS: atom_id res chain seq x y z
N MET A 1 -17.76 5.55 15.47
CA MET A 1 -17.36 5.84 14.07
C MET A 1 -16.24 6.86 14.11
N ALA A 2 -15.04 6.53 13.65
CA ALA A 2 -13.92 7.47 13.65
C ALA A 2 -14.21 8.59 12.65
N THR A 3 -14.34 9.82 13.14
CA THR A 3 -14.43 11.01 12.29
C THR A 3 -13.08 11.25 11.63
N LEU A 4 -13.01 11.13 10.30
CA LEU A 4 -11.82 11.48 9.54
C LEU A 4 -11.58 12.99 9.65
N THR A 5 -10.56 13.38 10.42
CA THR A 5 -10.18 14.78 10.61
C THR A 5 -9.54 15.33 9.34
N LYS A 6 -10.24 16.23 8.63
CA LYS A 6 -9.66 16.97 7.50
C LYS A 6 -8.95 18.22 8.02
N ARG A 7 -7.72 18.47 7.56
CA ARG A 7 -6.93 19.67 7.90
C ARG A 7 -6.72 20.54 6.65
N PRO A 8 -6.84 21.88 6.74
CA PRO A 8 -6.58 22.75 5.62
C PRO A 8 -5.07 22.80 5.33
N ILE A 9 -4.72 22.79 4.04
CA ILE A 9 -3.34 22.95 3.55
C ILE A 9 -3.38 23.95 2.40
N GLN A 10 -2.47 24.91 2.39
CA GLN A 10 -2.29 25.85 1.29
C GLN A 10 -1.12 25.40 0.41
N VAL A 11 -1.38 25.20 -0.88
CA VAL A 11 -0.38 24.80 -1.88
C VAL A 11 -0.43 25.79 -3.03
N ARG A 12 0.73 26.25 -3.50
CA ARG A 12 0.84 27.08 -4.71
C ARG A 12 1.00 26.16 -5.91
N LEU A 13 0.14 26.31 -6.89
CA LEU A 13 0.18 25.60 -8.16
C LEU A 13 0.55 26.56 -9.27
N GLU A 14 1.17 26.05 -10.32
CA GLU A 14 1.33 26.81 -11.56
C GLU A 14 -0.05 27.05 -12.20
N GLU A 15 -0.20 28.17 -12.90
CA GLU A 15 -1.46 28.54 -13.53
C GLU A 15 -2.00 27.44 -14.47
N ARG A 16 -1.11 26.80 -15.24
CA ARG A 16 -1.47 25.68 -16.12
C ARG A 16 -2.02 24.48 -15.35
N GLN A 17 -1.53 24.20 -14.14
CA GLN A 17 -1.98 23.09 -13.32
C GLN A 17 -3.36 23.38 -12.74
N GLU A 18 -3.57 24.60 -12.25
CA GLU A 18 -4.88 25.02 -11.77
C GLU A 18 -5.95 24.91 -12.87
N GLN A 19 -5.67 25.44 -14.07
CA GLN A 19 -6.59 25.39 -15.20
C GLN A 19 -6.93 23.95 -15.59
N ALA A 20 -5.93 23.08 -15.67
CA ALA A 20 -6.12 21.66 -15.97
C ALA A 20 -6.99 20.96 -14.91
N LEU A 21 -6.72 21.19 -13.62
CA LEU A 21 -7.49 20.58 -12.53
C LEU A 21 -8.94 21.08 -12.52
N ARG A 22 -9.19 22.37 -12.77
CA ARG A 22 -10.55 22.92 -12.84
C ARG A 22 -11.34 22.33 -13.99
N ARG A 23 -10.71 22.19 -15.15
CA ARG A 23 -11.33 21.56 -16.32
C ARG A 23 -11.69 20.11 -16.03
N LEU A 24 -10.75 19.33 -15.49
CA LEU A 24 -10.97 17.92 -15.17
C LEU A 24 -12.07 17.75 -14.11
N ALA A 25 -12.07 18.58 -13.06
CA ALA A 25 -13.11 18.54 -12.03
C ALA A 25 -14.51 18.82 -12.62
N SER A 26 -14.60 19.76 -13.58
CA SER A 26 -15.84 20.05 -14.29
C SER A 26 -16.28 18.91 -15.20
N GLU A 27 -15.35 18.27 -15.92
CA GLU A 27 -15.63 17.12 -16.80
C GLU A 27 -16.11 15.91 -15.97
N GLU A 28 -15.56 15.70 -14.77
CA GLU A 28 -15.95 14.62 -13.86
C GLU A 28 -17.16 14.95 -12.96
N GLY A 29 -17.62 16.19 -12.94
CA GLY A 29 -18.74 16.63 -12.09
C GLY A 29 -18.44 16.60 -10.59
N VAL A 30 -17.18 16.79 -10.19
CA VAL A 30 -16.74 16.78 -8.79
C VAL A 30 -16.16 18.12 -8.36
N SER A 31 -16.08 18.37 -7.05
CA SER A 31 -15.38 19.56 -6.55
C SER A 31 -13.88 19.48 -6.81
N LEU A 32 -13.22 20.63 -7.02
CA LEU A 32 -11.76 20.69 -7.16
C LEU A 32 -11.02 20.03 -5.99
N SER A 33 -11.51 20.22 -4.76
CA SER A 33 -10.91 19.60 -3.57
C SER A 33 -11.08 18.08 -3.53
N GLU A 34 -12.15 17.55 -4.11
CA GLU A 34 -12.36 16.10 -4.25
C GLU A 34 -11.39 15.50 -5.25
N LEU A 35 -11.24 16.14 -6.41
CA LEU A 35 -10.26 15.73 -7.42
C LEU A 35 -8.84 15.72 -6.85
N ILE A 36 -8.45 16.78 -6.13
CA ILE A 36 -7.13 16.87 -5.49
C ILE A 36 -6.94 15.75 -4.45
N ARG A 37 -7.95 15.47 -3.61
CA ARG A 37 -7.86 14.36 -2.64
C ARG A 37 -7.65 13.02 -3.31
N ARG A 38 -8.43 12.70 -4.35
CA ARG A 38 -8.28 11.45 -5.11
C ARG A 38 -6.88 11.31 -5.72
N GLY A 39 -6.35 12.40 -6.28
CA GLY A 39 -4.99 12.41 -6.82
C GLY A 39 -3.92 12.19 -5.75
N VAL A 40 -4.08 12.81 -4.57
CA VAL A 40 -3.18 12.59 -3.43
C VAL A 40 -3.28 11.15 -2.91
N ASP A 41 -4.49 10.60 -2.77
CA ASP A 41 -4.69 9.22 -2.32
C ASP A 41 -4.08 8.22 -3.32
N LEU A 42 -4.23 8.45 -4.62
CA LEU A 42 -3.60 7.65 -5.67
C LEU A 42 -2.07 7.70 -5.56
N LEU A 43 -1.48 8.90 -5.44
CA LEU A 43 -0.04 9.06 -5.29
C LEU A 43 0.48 8.36 -4.03
N LEU A 44 -0.19 8.55 -2.89
CA LEU A 44 0.17 7.90 -1.63
C LEU A 44 0.02 6.39 -1.71
N SER A 45 -1.00 5.87 -2.40
CA SER A 45 -1.15 4.43 -2.58
C SER A 45 -0.01 3.80 -3.38
N GLN A 46 0.57 4.55 -4.33
CA GLN A 46 1.73 4.08 -5.10
C GLN A 46 3.02 4.11 -4.27
N VAL A 47 3.21 5.17 -3.48
CA VAL A 47 4.40 5.33 -2.63
C VAL A 47 4.36 4.39 -1.43
N LEU A 48 3.21 4.26 -0.75
CA LEU A 48 3.06 3.40 0.43
C LEU A 48 2.91 1.93 0.08
N ALA A 49 2.59 1.57 -1.17
CA ALA A 49 2.70 0.18 -1.63
C ALA A 49 4.16 -0.32 -1.59
N GLU A 50 5.16 0.56 -1.73
CA GLU A 50 6.57 0.20 -1.52
C GLU A 50 6.89 -0.03 -0.03
N GLU A 51 6.12 0.56 0.89
CA GLU A 51 6.18 0.31 2.34
C GLU A 51 5.15 -0.73 2.82
N ASP A 52 4.85 -1.77 2.02
CA ASP A 52 3.94 -2.83 2.45
C ASP A 52 4.43 -3.42 3.80
N PRO A 53 3.62 -3.37 4.88
CA PRO A 53 3.95 -4.00 6.15
C PRO A 53 4.36 -5.47 6.03
N ALA A 54 3.91 -6.18 4.98
CA ALA A 54 4.33 -7.53 4.65
C ALA A 54 5.84 -7.64 4.37
N TRP A 55 6.50 -6.60 3.84
CA TRP A 55 7.96 -6.59 3.70
C TRP A 55 8.68 -6.67 5.06
N ARG A 56 8.07 -6.17 6.15
CA ARG A 56 8.62 -6.32 7.50
C ARG A 56 8.53 -7.75 8.05
N ILE A 57 7.84 -8.65 7.35
CA ILE A 57 7.72 -10.07 7.73
C ILE A 57 8.94 -10.88 7.24
N ILE A 58 9.59 -10.44 6.17
CA ILE A 58 10.76 -11.12 5.60
C ILE A 58 11.90 -11.07 6.62
N GLY A 59 12.40 -12.24 7.02
CA GLY A 59 13.51 -12.36 7.98
C GLY A 59 13.11 -12.39 9.46
N LEU A 60 11.82 -12.42 9.79
CA LEU A 60 11.36 -12.57 11.19
C LEU A 60 11.71 -13.91 11.83
N GLY A 61 11.95 -14.95 11.02
CA GLY A 61 12.27 -16.30 11.49
C GLY A 61 13.63 -16.77 10.99
N ASN A 62 14.38 -17.45 11.85
CA ASN A 62 15.60 -18.17 11.49
C ASN A 62 15.51 -19.60 12.01
N SER A 63 15.34 -20.56 11.11
CA SER A 63 15.32 -21.99 11.43
C SER A 63 16.72 -22.62 11.46
N GLY A 64 17.75 -21.91 10.98
CA GLY A 64 19.09 -22.46 10.76
C GLY A 64 19.20 -23.39 9.54
N VAL A 65 18.09 -23.64 8.83
CA VAL A 65 18.02 -24.54 7.68
C VAL A 65 18.00 -23.71 6.40
N GLY A 66 19.12 -23.71 5.66
CA GLY A 66 19.36 -22.81 4.54
C GLY A 66 18.46 -23.02 3.31
N ASP A 67 17.84 -24.20 3.18
CA ASP A 67 16.97 -24.57 2.06
C ASP A 67 15.50 -24.73 2.49
N LEU A 68 15.13 -24.31 3.70
CA LEU A 68 13.80 -24.52 4.26
C LEU A 68 12.69 -23.95 3.37
N GLY A 69 12.91 -22.76 2.79
CA GLY A 69 11.94 -22.16 1.88
C GLY A 69 11.75 -22.96 0.58
N ILE A 70 12.82 -23.59 0.07
CA ILE A 70 12.80 -24.36 -1.18
C ILE A 70 12.14 -25.73 -0.96
N ASN A 71 12.49 -26.40 0.15
CA ASN A 71 12.09 -27.77 0.44
C ASN A 71 11.00 -27.87 1.52
N HIS A 72 10.18 -26.83 1.68
CA HIS A 72 9.19 -26.72 2.76
C HIS A 72 8.25 -27.93 2.82
N ASP A 73 7.72 -28.40 1.69
CA ASP A 73 6.82 -29.56 1.64
C ASP A 73 7.48 -30.85 2.13
N LYS A 74 8.77 -31.05 1.80
CA LYS A 74 9.55 -32.19 2.28
C LYS A 74 9.67 -32.16 3.80
N TYR A 75 10.04 -31.02 4.36
CA TYR A 75 10.16 -30.86 5.81
C TYR A 75 8.82 -31.04 6.52
N LEU A 76 7.72 -30.50 5.97
CA LEU A 76 6.38 -30.71 6.50
C LEU A 76 5.95 -32.18 6.46
N SER A 77 6.26 -32.89 5.36
CA SER A 77 5.96 -34.31 5.21
C SER A 77 6.75 -35.17 6.18
N GLU A 78 8.04 -34.89 6.37
CA GLU A 78 8.91 -35.61 7.31
C GLU A 78 8.40 -35.46 8.75
N GLU A 79 8.02 -34.25 9.15
CA GLU A 79 7.56 -33.99 10.51
C GLU A 79 6.17 -34.53 10.80
N THR A 80 5.27 -34.45 9.81
CA THR A 80 3.97 -35.12 9.91
C THR A 80 4.15 -36.64 10.02
N SER A 81 5.08 -37.22 9.26
CA SER A 81 5.39 -38.66 9.33
C SER A 81 6.02 -39.07 10.67
N ARG A 82 6.84 -38.21 11.30
CA ARG A 82 7.36 -38.45 12.66
C ARG A 82 6.29 -38.34 13.75
N MET A 83 5.28 -37.50 13.54
CA MET A 83 4.21 -37.26 14.52
C MET A 83 3.08 -38.29 14.48
N THR A 84 3.04 -39.15 13.46
CA THR A 84 2.14 -40.31 13.40
C THR A 84 2.92 -41.57 13.81
N PRO A 85 2.50 -42.29 14.88
CA PRO A 85 3.18 -43.51 15.34
C PRO A 85 3.06 -44.68 14.36
#